data_AF-A0AAV9K237-F1
#
_entry.id   AF-A0AAV9K237-F1
#
_cell.length_a   1.000
_cell.length_b   1.000
_cell.length_c   1.000
_cell.angle_alpha   90.00
_cell.angle_beta   90.00
_cell.angle_gamma   90.00
#
_symmetry.space_group_name_H-M   'P 1'
#
loop_
_entity.id
_entity.type
_entity.pdbx_description
1 polymer ?
#
loop_
_entity_poly.entity_id
_entity_poly.type
_entity_poly.pdbx_seq_one_letter_code
_entity_poly.pdbx_strand_id
1 'polypeptide(L)'
;MIALALLHRVQISIAFDRVFFLQLAGEDISFEDIRDAHPYLYSGCKKILEMDTKMVDEDILRLTFVCEDEELGSRKVVELCPNGKNTIVNSENRNKYVNLLVKHCFVTSIAHQEAYFDHGFADIITDR
;
A
#
# COMPACT_ATOMS: atom_id res chain seq x y z
N MET A 1 4.00 -23.75 2.47
CA MET A 1 4.33 -23.92 3.91
C MET A 1 3.20 -23.42 4.82
N ILE A 2 2.71 -22.19 4.64
CA ILE A 2 1.66 -21.61 5.51
C ILE A 2 0.32 -22.36 5.36
N ALA A 3 -0.13 -22.59 4.13
CA ALA A 3 -1.33 -23.38 3.87
C ALA A 3 -1.28 -24.79 4.50
N LEU A 4 -0.13 -25.48 4.38
CA LEU A 4 0.09 -26.78 5.02
C LEU A 4 0.02 -26.69 6.56
N ALA A 5 0.62 -25.67 7.15
CA ALA A 5 0.57 -25.47 8.60
C ALA A 5 -0.87 -25.26 9.08
N LEU A 6 -1.67 -24.45 8.35
CA LEU A 6 -3.09 -24.27 8.63
C LEU A 6 -3.87 -25.60 8.50
N LEU A 7 -3.64 -26.35 7.42
CA LEU A 7 -4.28 -27.64 7.16
C LEU A 7 -4.03 -28.64 8.30
N HIS A 8 -2.78 -28.72 8.78
CA HIS A 8 -2.37 -29.63 9.84
C HIS A 8 -2.51 -29.05 11.26
N ARG A 9 -3.07 -27.84 11.40
CA ARG A 9 -3.22 -27.13 12.68
C ARG A 9 -1.90 -26.95 13.45
N VAL A 10 -0.81 -26.73 12.71
CA VAL A 10 0.51 -26.43 13.26
C VAL A 10 0.65 -24.92 13.44
N GLN A 11 1.06 -24.51 14.64
CA GLN A 11 1.31 -23.10 14.93
C GLN A 11 2.61 -22.65 14.28
N ILE A 12 2.56 -21.51 13.58
CA ILE A 12 3.74 -20.87 12.99
C ILE A 12 4.03 -19.56 13.73
N SER A 13 5.31 -19.27 13.97
CA SER A 13 5.77 -18.05 14.63
C SER A 13 5.99 -16.91 13.62
N ILE A 14 5.00 -16.69 12.76
CA ILE A 14 5.01 -15.61 11.75
C ILE A 14 3.74 -14.80 11.95
N ALA A 15 3.87 -13.48 11.96
CA ALA A 15 2.74 -12.56 11.98
C ALA A 15 2.66 -11.83 10.63
N PHE A 16 1.45 -11.70 10.10
CA PHE A 16 1.16 -10.85 8.97
C PHE A 16 0.32 -9.68 9.43
N ASP A 17 0.51 -8.53 8.78
CA ASP A 17 -0.38 -7.39 8.97
C ASP A 17 -1.79 -7.70 8.48
N ARG A 18 -2.78 -7.07 9.11
CA ARG A 18 -4.19 -7.20 8.72
C ARG A 18 -4.40 -6.87 7.24
N VAL A 19 -3.64 -5.91 6.71
CA VAL A 19 -3.68 -5.48 5.31
C VAL A 19 -3.43 -6.65 4.36
N PHE A 20 -2.49 -7.55 4.67
CA PHE A 20 -2.19 -8.71 3.85
C PHE A 20 -3.36 -9.71 3.81
N PHE A 21 -4.05 -9.92 4.93
CA PHE A 21 -5.24 -10.78 4.95
C PHE A 21 -6.43 -10.19 4.19
N LEU A 22 -6.57 -8.86 4.17
CA LEU A 22 -7.59 -8.20 3.34
C LEU A 22 -7.33 -8.46 1.85
N GLN A 23 -6.06 -8.39 1.43
CA GLN A 23 -5.69 -8.67 0.03
C GLN A 23 -6.00 -10.10 -0.36
N LEU A 24 -5.61 -11.08 0.45
CA LEU A 24 -5.92 -12.49 0.21
C LEU A 24 -7.43 -12.77 0.18
N ALA A 25 -8.23 -11.95 0.89
CA ALA A 25 -9.69 -12.04 0.87
C ALA A 25 -10.32 -11.32 -0.34
N GLY A 26 -9.53 -10.61 -1.16
CA GLY A 26 -10.02 -9.78 -2.26
C GLY A 26 -10.71 -8.49 -1.82
N GLU A 27 -10.49 -8.05 -0.58
CA GLU A 27 -11.07 -6.83 -0.02
C GLU A 27 -10.22 -5.59 -0.38
N ASP A 28 -10.88 -4.46 -0.60
CA ASP A 28 -10.21 -3.19 -0.84
C ASP A 28 -9.53 -2.67 0.43
N ILE A 29 -8.31 -2.15 0.28
CA ILE A 29 -7.55 -1.55 1.39
C ILE A 29 -7.91 -0.06 1.50
N SER A 30 -8.43 0.32 2.65
CA SER A 30 -8.70 1.71 3.01
C SER A 30 -7.48 2.40 3.63
N PHE A 31 -7.53 3.72 3.71
CA PHE A 31 -6.49 4.52 4.37
C PHE A 31 -6.36 4.16 5.86
N GLU A 32 -7.46 3.81 6.51
CA GLU A 32 -7.52 3.46 7.92
C GLU A 32 -6.85 2.10 8.20
N ASP A 33 -6.85 1.19 7.23
CA ASP A 33 -6.25 -0.14 7.38
C ASP A 33 -4.73 -0.09 7.53
N ILE A 34 -4.11 0.97 7.01
CA ILE A 34 -2.65 1.14 7.06
C ILE A 34 -2.16 1.82 8.34
N ARG A 35 -3.08 2.26 9.22
CA ARG A 35 -2.73 2.94 10.48
C ARG A 35 -1.80 2.10 11.33
N ASP A 36 -2.14 0.83 11.49
CA ASP A 36 -1.44 -0.07 12.39
C ASP A 36 -0.28 -0.76 11.66
N ALA A 37 -0.41 -1.01 10.34
CA ALA A 37 0.63 -1.62 9.51
C ALA A 37 1.81 -0.67 9.22
N HIS A 38 1.56 0.63 9.02
CA HIS A 38 2.61 1.60 8.76
C HIS A 38 2.32 2.99 9.37
N PRO A 39 2.51 3.16 10.69
CA PRO A 39 2.12 4.37 11.43
C PRO A 39 2.73 5.68 10.89
N TYR A 40 3.97 5.63 10.41
CA TYR A 40 4.65 6.82 9.86
C TYR A 40 4.04 7.31 8.55
N LEU A 41 3.74 6.40 7.62
CA LEU A 41 3.07 6.71 6.36
C LEU A 41 1.66 7.22 6.63
N TYR A 42 0.92 6.54 7.52
CA TYR A 42 -0.40 6.99 7.95
C TYR A 42 -0.36 8.43 8.50
N SER A 43 0.58 8.73 9.41
CA SER A 43 0.72 10.09 9.94
C SER A 43 1.08 11.11 8.86
N GLY A 44 1.94 10.76 7.90
CA GLY A 44 2.31 11.64 6.79
C GLY A 44 1.13 11.97 5.89
N CYS A 45 0.42 10.94 5.43
CA CYS A 45 -0.81 11.07 4.66
C CYS A 45 -1.87 11.88 5.40
N LYS A 46 -2.08 11.60 6.70
CA LYS A 46 -3.03 12.34 7.52
C LYS A 46 -2.71 13.83 7.59
N LYS A 47 -1.43 14.20 7.74
CA LYS A 47 -0.99 15.60 7.69
C LYS A 47 -1.31 16.26 6.36
N ILE A 48 -1.13 15.56 5.24
CA ILE A 48 -1.46 16.09 3.89
C ILE A 48 -2.98 16.33 3.76
N LEU A 49 -3.79 15.39 4.27
CA LEU A 49 -5.25 15.50 4.24
C LEU A 49 -5.77 16.64 5.11
N GLU A 50 -5.20 16.83 6.30
CA GLU A 50 -5.65 17.80 7.29
C GLU A 50 -5.03 19.20 7.13
N MET A 51 -4.03 19.36 6.25
CA MET A 51 -3.37 20.64 6.03
C MET A 51 -4.36 21.71 5.51
N ASP A 52 -4.14 22.97 5.93
CA ASP A 52 -4.92 24.11 5.45
C ASP A 52 -4.92 24.18 3.92
N THR A 53 -6.09 24.43 3.30
CA THR A 53 -6.25 24.41 1.85
C THR A 53 -5.31 25.39 1.16
N LYS A 54 -5.14 26.60 1.71
CA LYS A 54 -4.28 27.63 1.11
C LYS A 54 -2.82 27.20 1.14
N MET A 55 -2.38 26.58 2.23
CA MET A 55 -1.02 26.05 2.35
C MET A 55 -0.73 24.92 1.36
N VAL A 56 -1.72 24.05 1.07
CA VAL A 56 -1.55 22.99 0.05
C VAL A 56 -1.48 23.63 -1.34
N ASP A 57 -2.36 24.60 -1.62
CA ASP A 57 -2.49 25.23 -2.93
C ASP A 57 -1.32 26.17 -3.27
N GLU A 58 -0.61 26.67 -2.27
CA GLU A 58 0.66 27.42 -2.43
C GLU A 58 1.86 26.53 -2.79
N ASP A 59 1.66 25.22 -2.99
CA ASP A 59 2.70 24.23 -3.35
C ASP A 59 3.90 24.23 -2.37
N ILE A 60 3.64 24.52 -1.10
CA ILE A 60 4.69 24.62 -0.07
C ILE A 60 5.39 23.27 0.13
N LEU A 61 4.65 22.17 0.02
CA LEU A 61 5.18 20.81 0.21
C LEU A 61 5.92 20.28 -1.02
N ARG A 62 5.79 20.92 -2.19
CA ARG A 62 6.39 20.47 -3.47
C ARG A 62 6.09 19.00 -3.77
N LEU A 63 4.86 18.59 -3.46
CA LEU A 63 4.42 17.22 -3.69
C LEU A 63 3.87 17.12 -5.11
N THR A 64 4.31 16.08 -5.81
CA THR A 64 3.71 15.65 -7.07
C THR A 64 3.25 14.21 -6.95
N PHE A 65 2.53 13.69 -7.94
CA PHE A 65 2.00 12.32 -7.94
C PHE A 65 3.10 11.29 -8.22
N VAL A 66 4.15 11.30 -7.40
CA VAL A 66 5.26 10.36 -7.42
C VAL A 66 5.56 9.87 -6.01
N CYS A 67 6.19 8.70 -5.93
CA CYS A 67 6.75 8.16 -4.69
C CYS A 67 8.13 7.57 -4.94
N GLU A 68 8.91 7.42 -3.88
CA GLU A 68 10.13 6.61 -3.90
C GLU A 68 9.77 5.17 -3.57
N ASP A 69 10.23 4.25 -4.40
CA ASP A 69 10.13 2.82 -4.19
C ASP A 69 11.55 2.25 -4.01
N GLU A 70 11.74 1.44 -2.98
CA GLU A 70 13.04 0.83 -2.65
C GLU A 70 12.95 -0.68 -2.84
N GLU A 71 13.59 -1.18 -3.90
CA GLU A 71 13.68 -2.60 -4.19
C GLU A 71 15.14 -3.05 -4.17
N LEU A 72 15.45 -4.01 -3.29
CA LEU A 72 16.78 -4.64 -3.19
C LEU A 72 17.93 -3.62 -3.03
N GLY A 73 17.67 -2.51 -2.31
CA GLY A 73 18.63 -1.42 -2.07
C GLY A 73 18.73 -0.40 -3.22
N SER A 74 17.94 -0.55 -4.28
CA SER A 74 17.81 0.43 -5.36
C SER A 74 16.59 1.30 -5.15
N ARG A 75 16.78 2.62 -5.11
CA ARG A 75 15.69 3.59 -5.03
C ARG A 75 15.31 4.07 -6.42
N LYS A 76 14.02 4.01 -6.72
CA LYS A 76 13.43 4.45 -7.97
C LYS A 76 12.24 5.37 -7.69
N VAL A 77 12.09 6.39 -8.52
CA VAL A 77 10.91 7.26 -8.47
C VAL A 77 9.85 6.66 -9.37
N VAL A 78 8.67 6.40 -8.81
CA VAL A 78 7.51 5.83 -9.51
C VAL A 78 6.43 6.90 -9.62
N GLU A 79 5.86 7.06 -10.82
CA GLU A 79 4.69 7.93 -11.00
C GLU A 79 3.42 7.16 -10.58
N LEU A 80 2.65 7.74 -9.65
CA LEU A 80 1.42 7.16 -9.11
C LEU A 80 0.24 7.21 -10.10
N CYS A 81 0.33 8.08 -11.10
CA CYS A 81 -0.61 8.19 -12.21
C CYS A 81 0.12 8.67 -13.47
N PRO A 82 -0.50 8.60 -14.66
CA PRO A 82 0.09 9.14 -15.88
C PRO A 82 0.44 10.62 -15.72
N ASN A 83 1.67 11.00 -16.09
CA ASN A 83 2.18 12.38 -15.96
C ASN A 83 2.20 12.85 -14.49
N GLY A 84 2.37 11.92 -13.54
CA GLY A 84 2.29 12.19 -12.11
C GLY A 84 3.39 13.13 -11.64
N LYS A 85 4.58 13.06 -12.24
CA LYS A 85 5.71 13.96 -11.96
C LYS A 85 5.39 15.44 -12.21
N ASN A 86 4.50 15.74 -13.15
CA ASN A 86 4.10 17.10 -13.51
C ASN A 86 2.74 17.50 -12.88
N THR A 87 2.14 16.61 -12.10
CA THR A 87 0.86 16.87 -11.43
C THR A 87 1.12 17.26 -9.98
N ILE A 88 0.95 18.53 -9.66
CA ILE A 88 1.13 19.07 -8.29
C ILE A 88 -0.04 18.62 -7.41
N VAL A 89 0.27 18.27 -6.16
CA VAL A 89 -0.75 17.97 -5.16
C VAL A 89 -1.33 19.28 -4.62
N ASN A 90 -2.65 19.40 -4.71
CA ASN A 90 -3.41 20.57 -4.27
C ASN A 90 -4.60 20.16 -3.40
N SER A 91 -5.37 21.13 -2.92
CA SER A 91 -6.50 20.90 -2.02
C SER A 91 -7.60 20.02 -2.63
N GLU A 92 -7.78 20.08 -3.95
CA GLU A 92 -8.78 19.31 -4.70
C GLU A 92 -8.37 17.85 -4.94
N ASN A 93 -7.07 17.60 -5.14
CA ASN A 93 -6.57 16.29 -5.57
C ASN A 93 -5.82 15.50 -4.48
N ARG A 94 -5.52 16.08 -3.31
CA ARG A 94 -4.79 15.41 -2.22
C ARG A 94 -5.38 14.09 -1.74
N ASN A 95 -6.71 13.95 -1.77
CA ASN A 95 -7.37 12.68 -1.44
C ASN A 95 -6.98 11.59 -2.45
N LYS A 96 -6.96 11.94 -3.75
CA LYS A 96 -6.52 11.04 -4.81
C LYS A 96 -5.04 10.70 -4.67
N TYR A 97 -4.20 11.68 -4.35
CA TYR A 97 -2.77 11.45 -4.09
C TYR A 97 -2.57 10.42 -2.97
N VAL A 98 -3.20 10.62 -1.81
CA VAL A 98 -3.09 9.70 -0.66
C VAL A 98 -3.60 8.31 -1.01
N ASN A 99 -4.75 8.20 -1.68
CA ASN A 99 -5.29 6.90 -2.09
C ASN A 99 -4.35 6.14 -3.04
N LEU A 100 -3.74 6.84 -4.01
CA LEU A 100 -2.81 6.21 -4.94
C LEU A 100 -1.50 5.83 -4.25
N LEU A 101 -1.00 6.66 -3.33
CA LEU A 101 0.19 6.35 -2.55
C LEU A 101 -0.02 5.09 -1.69
N VAL A 102 -1.15 5.02 -0.97
CA VAL A 102 -1.54 3.85 -0.17
C VAL A 102 -1.67 2.61 -1.05
N LYS A 103 -2.40 2.72 -2.17
CA LYS A 103 -2.56 1.61 -3.11
C LYS A 103 -1.21 1.13 -3.66
N HIS A 104 -0.31 2.04 -3.98
CA HIS A 104 1.00 1.66 -4.47
C HIS A 104 1.80 0.92 -3.41
N CYS A 105 1.93 1.48 -2.20
CA CYS A 105 2.76 0.92 -1.13
C CYS A 105 2.30 -0.46 -0.65
N PHE A 106 0.98 -0.71 -0.61
CA PHE A 106 0.46 -1.96 -0.05
C PHE A 106 -0.01 -2.94 -1.11
N VAL A 107 -0.49 -2.50 -2.28
CA VAL A 107 -1.06 -3.38 -3.31
C VAL A 107 -0.09 -3.53 -4.47
N THR A 108 0.25 -2.43 -5.14
CA THR A 108 0.94 -2.50 -6.43
C THR A 108 2.39 -2.96 -6.31
N SER A 109 3.12 -2.50 -5.29
CA SER A 109 4.53 -2.83 -5.07
C SER A 109 4.79 -4.31 -4.78
N ILE A 110 3.79 -5.02 -4.23
CA ILE A 110 3.91 -6.44 -3.84
C ILE A 110 3.04 -7.38 -4.66
N ALA A 111 2.31 -6.88 -5.66
CA ALA A 111 1.32 -7.64 -6.42
C ALA A 111 1.88 -8.93 -7.03
N HIS A 112 3.14 -8.92 -7.45
CA HIS A 112 3.80 -10.10 -8.00
C HIS A 112 4.05 -11.17 -6.93
N GLN A 113 4.59 -10.79 -5.78
CA GLN A 113 4.86 -11.67 -4.64
C GLN A 113 3.56 -12.23 -4.06
N GLU A 114 2.53 -11.38 -3.97
CA GLU A 114 1.19 -11.74 -3.52
C GLU A 114 0.55 -12.77 -4.45
N ALA A 115 0.61 -12.59 -5.78
CA ALA A 115 0.07 -13.56 -6.73
C ALA A 115 0.73 -14.95 -6.62
N TYR A 116 2.06 -15.01 -6.41
CA TYR A 116 2.74 -16.29 -6.16
C TYR A 116 2.36 -16.91 -4.82
N PHE A 117 2.17 -16.07 -3.80
CA PHE A 117 1.69 -16.53 -2.50
C PHE A 117 0.30 -17.13 -2.62
N ASP A 118 -0.63 -16.42 -3.26
CA ASP A 118 -2.02 -16.84 -3.45
C ASP A 118 -2.08 -18.16 -4.23
N HIS A 119 -1.37 -18.26 -5.36
CA HIS A 119 -1.31 -19.50 -6.13
C HIS A 119 -0.79 -20.68 -5.29
N GLY A 120 0.33 -20.51 -4.60
CA GLY A 120 0.90 -21.59 -3.78
C GLY A 120 0.07 -21.91 -2.52
N PHE A 121 -0.75 -20.96 -2.06
CA PHE A 121 -1.69 -21.17 -0.97
C PHE A 121 -2.92 -21.94 -1.45
N ALA A 122 -3.50 -21.53 -2.58
CA ALA A 122 -4.61 -22.19 -3.24
C ALA A 122 -4.28 -23.65 -3.57
N ASP A 123 -3.13 -23.92 -4.20
CA ASP A 123 -2.68 -25.28 -4.57
C ASP A 123 -2.74 -26.29 -3.41
N ILE A 124 -2.60 -25.84 -2.16
CA ILE A 124 -2.65 -26.71 -0.98
C ILE A 124 -4.06 -26.81 -0.38
N ILE A 125 -4.85 -25.74 -0.45
CA ILE A 125 -6.18 -25.67 0.17
C ILE A 125 -7.28 -26.21 -0.76
N THR A 126 -7.15 -26.00 -2.08
CA THR A 126 -8.14 -26.40 -3.09
C THR A 126 -7.88 -27.76 -3.72
N ASP A 127 -6.87 -28.52 -3.25
CA ASP A 127 -6.59 -29.89 -3.72
C ASP A 127 -7.61 -30.93 -3.16
N ARG A 128 -8.90 -30.57 -3.21
CA ARG A 128 -10.06 -31.39 -2.87
C ARG A 128 -11.23 -31.13 -3.82
#